data_AF-A0A2D4WKJ8-F1
#
_entry.id   AF-A0A2D4WKJ8-F1
#
_cell.length_a   1.000
_cell.length_b   1.000
_cell.length_c   1.000
_cell.angle_alpha   90.00
_cell.angle_beta   90.00
_cell.angle_gamma   90.00
#
_symmetry.space_group_name_H-M   'P 1'
#
loop_
_entity.id
_entity.type
_entity.pdbx_description
1 polymer ?
#
loop_
_entity_poly.entity_id
_entity_poly.type
_entity_poly.pdbx_seq_one_letter_code
_entity_poly.pdbx_strand_id
1 'polypeptide(L)' 'MAQEVADRAMQIFGGMGVCQDAMIPEVFTIVRFCRIADGPDEVHMFQLGTLTARELTT' A
#
# COMPACT_ATOMS: atom_id res chain seq x y z
N MET A 1 -4.53 -1.64 4.14
CA MET A 1 -3.40 -0.82 3.60
C MET A 1 -3.93 0.34 2.77
N ALA A 2 -3.14 1.41 2.54
CA ALA A 2 -3.58 2.59 1.78
C ALA A 2 -4.06 2.27 0.35
N GLN A 3 -3.43 1.30 -0.32
CA GLN A 3 -3.86 0.81 -1.63
C GLN A 3 -5.28 0.26 -1.64
N GLU A 4 -5.68 -0.49 -0.60
CA GLU A 4 -7.05 -1.03 -0.49
C GLU A 4 -8.09 0.07 -0.28
N VAL A 5 -7.70 1.16 0.40
CA VAL A 5 -8.58 2.32 0.59
C VAL A 5 -8.79 3.02 -0.74
N ALA A 6 -7.73 3.26 -1.51
CA ALA A 6 -7.81 3.84 -2.84
C ALA A 6 -8.61 2.97 -3.81
N ASP A 7 -8.42 1.66 -3.77
CA ASP A 7 -9.15 0.67 -4.58
C ASP A 7 -10.66 0.70 -4.30
N ARG A 8 -11.05 0.68 -3.02
CA ARG A 8 -12.47 0.79 -2.63
C ARG A 8 -13.08 2.12 -3.03
N ALA A 9 -12.33 3.23 -2.87
CA ALA A 9 -12.79 4.55 -3.30
C ALA A 9 -13.03 4.59 -4.83
N MET A 10 -12.08 4.03 -5.60
CA MET A 10 -12.18 3.91 -7.06
C MET A 10 -13.45 3.16 -7.47
N GLN A 11 -13.70 2.01 -6.83
CA GLN A 11 -14.87 1.18 -7.12
C GLN A 11 -16.20 1.91 -6.79
N ILE A 12 -16.28 2.60 -5.65
CA ILE A 12 -17.49 3.31 -5.22
C ILE A 12 -17.83 4.49 -6.15
N PHE A 13 -16.81 5.19 -6.66
CA PHE A 13 -16.99 6.32 -7.58
C PHE A 13 -17.34 5.88 -9.02
N GLY A 14 -17.30 4.58 -9.33
CA GLY A 14 -17.63 4.05 -10.65
C GLY A 14 -16.77 4.65 -11.76
N GLY A 15 -17.39 5.08 -12.86
CA GLY A 15 -16.67 5.69 -13.99
C GLY A 15 -15.89 6.95 -13.62
N MET A 16 -16.34 7.71 -12.61
CA MET A 16 -15.60 8.88 -12.12
C MET A 16 -14.34 8.47 -11.33
N GLY A 17 -14.34 7.28 -10.72
CA GLY A 17 -13.22 6.79 -9.91
C GLY A 17 -11.94 6.52 -10.73
N VAL A 18 -12.11 6.31 -12.05
CA VAL A 18 -11.01 6.11 -13.00
C VAL A 18 -10.72 7.35 -13.85
N CYS A 19 -11.47 8.44 -13.67
CA CYS A 19 -11.27 9.69 -14.40
C CYS A 19 -10.19 10.55 -13.71
N GLN A 20 -9.45 11.33 -14.50
CA GLN A 20 -8.46 12.30 -14.03
C GLN A 20 -9.10 13.54 -13.37
N ASP A 21 -10.43 13.68 -13.47
CA ASP A 21 -11.21 14.71 -12.75
C ASP A 21 -11.28 14.43 -11.23
N ALA A 22 -10.92 13.22 -10.80
CA ALA A 22 -10.76 12.85 -9.39
C ALA A 22 -9.29 12.50 -9.11
N MET A 23 -8.83 12.73 -7.88
CA MET A 23 -7.46 12.38 -7.46
C MET A 23 -7.23 10.87 -7.23
N ILE A 24 -8.28 10.04 -7.31
CA ILE A 24 -8.25 8.63 -6.92
C ILE A 24 -7.24 7.80 -7.74
N PRO A 25 -7.14 7.95 -9.09
CA PRO A 25 -6.17 7.19 -9.89
C PRO A 25 -4.71 7.51 -9.55
N GLU A 26 -4.42 8.78 -9.27
CA GLU A 26 -3.08 9.23 -8.87
C GLU A 26 -2.71 8.61 -7.52
N VAL A 27 -3.60 8.72 -6.54
CA VAL A 27 -3.41 8.13 -5.21
C VAL A 27 -3.18 6.63 -5.32
N PHE A 28 -4.02 5.89 -6.07
CA PHE A 28 -3.86 4.45 -6.27
C PHE A 28 -2.49 4.07 -6.86
N THR A 29 -2.00 4.87 -7.81
CA THR A 29 -0.69 4.65 -8.44
C THR A 29 0.46 4.90 -7.45
N ILE A 30 0.40 6.00 -6.70
CA ILE A 30 1.44 6.35 -5.72
C ILE A 30 1.52 5.30 -4.62
N VAL A 31 0.38 4.91 -4.04
CA VAL A 31 0.39 3.91 -2.95
C VAL A 31 0.86 2.54 -3.44
N ARG A 32 0.62 2.18 -4.71
CA ARG A 32 1.17 0.96 -5.30
C ARG A 32 2.69 1.03 -5.43
N PHE A 33 3.24 2.19 -5.77
CA PHE A 33 4.68 2.43 -5.82
C PHE A 33 5.32 2.36 -4.43
N CYS A 34 4.66 2.91 -3.41
CA CYS A 34 5.14 2.88 -2.02
C CYS A 34 5.36 1.46 -1.45
N ARG A 35 4.70 0.44 -2.01
CA ARG A 35 4.90 -0.97 -1.62
C ARG A 35 6.23 -1.56 -2.09
N ILE A 36 6.97 -0.82 -2.90
CA ILE A 36 8.26 -1.22 -3.49
C ILE A 36 9.34 -0.22 -3.08
N ALA A 37 9.00 1.07 -3.01
CA ALA A 37 9.91 2.13 -2.63
C ALA A 37 10.51 1.89 -1.23
N ASP A 38 11.81 2.12 -1.10
CA ASP A 38 12.57 1.95 0.15
C ASP A 38 12.48 0.54 0.77
N GLY A 39 12.34 -0.47 -0.09
CA GLY A 39 12.21 -1.87 0.28
C GLY A 39 10.81 -2.39 0.00
N PRO A 40 10.67 -3.50 -0.75
CA PRO A 40 9.38 -4.17 -0.89
C PRO A 40 8.81 -4.57 0.47
N ASP A 41 7.48 -4.63 0.57
CA ASP A 41 6.78 -5.03 1.80
C ASP A 41 7.33 -6.36 2.37
N GLU A 42 7.75 -7.29 1.52
CA GLU A 42 8.33 -8.58 1.95
C GLU A 42 9.64 -8.40 2.72
N VAL A 43 10.46 -7.41 2.34
CA VAL A 43 11.71 -7.09 3.06
C VAL A 43 11.38 -6.50 4.43
N HIS A 44 10.41 -5.58 4.51
CA HIS A 44 9.97 -5.01 5.79
C HIS A 44 9.37 -6.10 6.70
N MET A 45 8.59 -7.02 6.15
CA MET A 45 8.01 -8.15 6.90
C MET A 45 9.08 -9.12 7.39
N PHE A 46 10.11 -9.40 6.58
CA PHE A 46 11.25 -10.21 7.00
C PHE A 46 12.04 -9.54 8.14
N GLN A 47 12.31 -8.25 8.02
CA GLN A 47 12.98 -7.48 9.07
C GLN A 47 12.17 -7.49 10.37
N LEU A 48 10.86 -7.25 10.28
CA LEU A 48 9.96 -7.35 11.42
C LEU A 48 10.02 -8.75 12.05
N GLY A 49 9.90 -9.82 11.27
CA GLY A 49 9.98 -11.19 11.78
C GLY A 49 11.29 -11.51 12.48
N THR A 50 12.41 -11.03 11.94
CA THR A 50 13.74 -11.19 12.56
C THR A 50 13.84 -10.45 13.89
N LEU A 51 13.32 -9.22 13.97
CA LEU A 51 13.31 -8.43 15.20
C LEU A 51 12.42 -9.08 16.27
N THR A 52 11.20 -9.49 15.91
CA THR A 52 10.28 -10.18 16.82
C THR A 52 10.88 -11.48 17.35
N ALA A 53 11.53 -12.28 16.50
CA ALA A 53 12.17 -13.52 16.95
C ALA A 53 13.28 -13.25 17.97
N ARG A 54 14.08 -12.19 17.77
CA ARG A 54 15.14 -11.80 18.69
C ARG A 54 14.57 -11.40 20.04
N GLU A 55 13.56 -10.53 20.05
CA GLU A 55 12.87 -10.09 21.28
C GLU A 55 12.31 -11.24 22.10
N LEU A 56 11.83 -12.31 21.45
CA LEU A 56 11.30 -13.49 22.15
C LEU A 56 12.38 -14.44 22.68
N THR A 57 13.62 -14.33 22.17
CA THR A 57 14.74 -15.21 22.56
C THR A 57 15.69 -14.61 23.58
N THR A 58 15.66 -13.29 23.78
CA THR A 58 16.41 -12.56 24.81
C THR A 58 15.54 -12.25 26.01
#